data_AF-A0A1H3DCQ0-F1
#
_entry.id   AF-A0A1H3DCQ0-F1
#
_cell.length_a   1.000
_cell.length_b   1.000
_cell.length_c   1.000
_cell.angle_alpha   90.00
_cell.angle_beta   90.00
_cell.angle_gamma   90.00
#
_symmetry.space_group_name_H-M   'P 1'
#
loop_
_entity.id
_entity.type
_entity.pdbx_description
1 polymer ?
#
loop_
_entity_poly.entity_id
_entity_poly.type
_entity_poly.pdbx_seq_one_letter_code
_entity_poly.pdbx_strand_id
1 'polypeptide(L)'
;MAKPFQTNRPQFDSDLDAILDRVYGNKPDAPVDIPRAVIPQTFVRNDQGSKELKEALSDLRSRRERAQSTMRLQEEIDYLRTQINTLRDLGDQIERLRLDVQHGRITLDLPTD
;
A
#
# COMPACT_ATOMS: atom_id res chain seq x y z
N MET A 1 2.38 -16.88 -3.92
CA MET A 1 2.41 -16.88 -2.45
C MET A 1 2.69 -15.47 -1.96
N ALA A 2 1.68 -14.77 -1.43
CA ALA A 2 1.84 -13.42 -0.89
C ALA A 2 2.39 -13.47 0.54
N LYS A 3 3.44 -12.70 0.84
CA LYS A 3 4.02 -12.62 2.19
C LYS A 3 3.02 -11.98 3.16
N PRO A 4 2.86 -12.50 4.39
CA PRO A 4 2.08 -11.83 5.43
C PRO A 4 2.82 -10.56 5.86
N PHE A 5 2.15 -9.41 5.74
CA PHE A 5 2.72 -8.12 6.13
C PHE A 5 2.65 -7.97 7.66
N GLN A 6 3.82 -7.78 8.27
CA GLN A 6 3.98 -7.42 9.68
C GLN A 6 3.24 -6.10 9.96
N THR A 7 2.29 -6.14 10.87
CA THR A 7 1.57 -4.99 11.41
C THR A 7 2.50 -4.15 12.28
N ASN A 8 3.33 -3.31 11.66
CA ASN A 8 4.22 -2.32 12.33
C ASN A 8 3.47 -1.14 12.97
N ARG A 9 2.21 -1.33 13.38
CA ARG A 9 1.35 -0.28 13.94
C ARG A 9 1.87 0.31 15.26
N PRO A 10 2.26 -0.46 16.29
CA PRO A 10 2.58 0.10 17.60
C PRO A 10 3.94 0.82 17.66
N GLN A 11 4.87 0.46 16.78
CA GLN A 11 6.25 0.97 16.85
C GLN A 11 6.37 2.40 16.33
N PHE A 12 5.63 2.76 15.27
CA PHE A 12 5.64 4.11 14.72
C PHE A 12 5.04 5.15 15.67
N ASP A 13 3.94 4.81 16.35
CA ASP A 13 3.29 5.73 17.28
C ASP A 13 4.19 5.99 18.51
N SER A 14 4.87 4.94 18.99
CA SER A 14 5.90 5.05 20.03
C SER A 14 7.10 5.90 19.60
N ASP A 15 7.59 5.70 18.37
CA ASP A 15 8.73 6.46 17.84
C ASP A 15 8.36 7.93 17.61
N LEU A 16 7.13 8.20 17.14
CA LEU A 16 6.61 9.56 16.98
C LEU A 16 6.46 10.24 18.34
N ASP A 17 5.91 9.56 19.33
CA ASP A 17 5.80 10.10 20.69
C ASP A 17 7.19 10.35 21.30
N ALA A 18 8.17 9.49 21.06
CA ALA A 18 9.55 9.70 21.49
C ALA A 18 10.22 10.91 20.79
N ILE A 19 9.92 11.15 19.51
CA ILE A 19 10.42 12.31 18.77
C ILE A 19 9.74 13.59 19.26
N LEU A 20 8.42 13.57 19.45
CA LEU A 20 7.67 14.71 19.97
C LEU A 20 8.09 15.05 21.39
N ASP A 21 8.30 14.05 22.25
CA ASP A 21 8.83 14.24 23.61
C ASP A 21 10.29 14.73 23.60
N ARG A 22 11.10 14.33 22.62
CA ARG A 22 12.47 14.85 22.49
C ARG A 22 12.50 16.31 22.01
N VAL A 23 11.57 16.71 21.14
CA VAL A 23 11.54 18.06 20.53
C VAL A 23 10.76 19.06 21.40
N TYR A 24 9.73 18.58 22.11
CA TYR A 24 8.80 19.41 22.88
C TYR A 24 8.71 19.04 24.37
N GLY A 25 9.26 17.89 24.78
CA GLY A 25 9.25 17.44 26.17
C GLY A 25 10.32 18.14 26.99
N ASN A 26 9.87 18.92 27.96
CA ASN A 26 10.72 19.53 28.97
C ASN A 26 11.27 18.46 29.91
N LYS A 27 12.53 18.04 29.75
CA LYS A 27 13.27 17.33 30.81
C LYS A 27 14.21 18.31 31.53
N PRO A 28 13.99 18.60 32.83
CA PRO A 28 14.85 19.52 33.57
C PRO A 28 16.17 18.91 34.08
N ASP A 29 16.46 17.61 33.87
CA ASP A 29 17.63 16.96 34.48
C ASP A 29 18.60 16.35 33.46
N ALA A 30 19.38 17.19 32.79
CA ALA A 30 20.66 16.77 32.24
C ALA A 30 21.65 17.95 32.25
N PRO A 31 22.83 17.81 32.90
CA PRO A 31 23.89 18.81 32.79
C PRO A 31 24.55 18.62 31.43
N VAL A 32 23.96 19.21 30.39
CA VAL A 32 24.61 19.29 29.08
C VAL A 32 25.12 20.72 28.92
N ASP A 33 26.43 20.89 29.10
CA ASP A 33 27.17 22.09 28.68
C ASP A 33 27.08 22.20 27.16
N ILE A 34 25.98 22.76 26.66
CA ILE A 34 25.84 23.23 25.29
C ILE A 34 25.95 24.76 25.35
N PRO A 35 26.86 25.41 24.60
CA PRO A 35 26.93 26.86 24.55
C PRO A 35 25.56 27.38 24.10
N ARG A 36 24.96 28.16 25.01
CA ARG A 36 23.59 28.66 25.00
C ARG A 36 23.36 29.56 23.79
N ALA A 37 23.11 28.96 22.62
CA ALA A 37 22.42 29.65 21.55
C ALA A 37 21.03 29.98 22.10
N VAL A 38 20.77 31.27 22.26
CA VAL A 38 19.50 31.81 22.76
C VAL A 38 18.41 31.41 21.76
N ILE A 39 17.79 30.26 22.00
CA ILE A 39 16.56 29.86 21.32
C ILE A 39 15.47 30.78 21.89
N PRO A 40 14.82 31.62 21.07
CA PRO A 40 13.76 32.51 21.53
C PRO A 40 12.66 31.72 22.23
N GLN A 41 12.24 32.20 23.40
CA GLN A 41 11.21 31.63 24.26
C GLN A 41 9.79 31.64 23.64
N THR A 42 9.64 31.68 22.32
CA THR A 42 8.33 31.55 21.66
C THR A 42 7.83 30.10 21.63
N PHE A 43 8.62 29.14 22.10
CA PHE A 43 8.21 27.74 22.27
C PHE A 43 7.60 27.44 23.65
N VAL A 44 7.06 28.45 24.33
CA VAL A 44 6.18 28.20 25.48
C VAL A 44 4.89 27.56 24.96
N ARG A 45 4.88 26.22 25.00
CA ARG A 45 3.70 25.39 25.16
C ARG A 45 2.69 25.39 24.00
N ASN A 46 3.10 24.89 22.84
CA ASN A 46 2.16 24.44 21.79
C ASN A 46 1.90 22.93 21.89
N ASP A 47 1.48 22.44 23.07
CA ASP A 47 0.91 21.08 23.22
C ASP A 47 -0.27 20.86 22.26
N GLN A 48 -0.94 21.96 21.89
CA GLN A 48 -1.99 21.96 20.88
C GLN A 48 -1.41 21.71 19.47
N GLY A 49 -0.31 22.37 19.12
CA GLY A 49 0.35 22.21 17.83
C GLY A 49 1.00 20.83 17.64
N SER A 50 1.53 20.22 18.71
CA SER A 50 2.05 18.84 18.64
C SER A 50 0.92 17.81 18.47
N LYS A 51 -0.24 18.03 19.10
CA LYS A 51 -1.45 17.21 18.88
C LYS A 51 -2.01 17.36 17.47
N GLU A 52 -2.13 18.58 16.97
CA GLU A 52 -2.58 18.85 15.60
C GLU A 52 -1.64 18.22 14.56
N LEU A 53 -0.32 18.27 14.80
CA LEU A 53 0.65 17.59 13.94
C LEU A 53 0.50 16.06 13.98
N LYS A 54 0.28 15.49 15.16
CA LYS A 54 0.04 14.04 15.33
C LYS A 54 -1.24 13.60 14.61
N GLU A 55 -2.29 14.39 14.71
CA GLU A 55 -3.56 14.14 14.02
C GLU A 55 -3.40 14.25 12.49
N ALA A 56 -2.73 15.29 11.99
CA ALA A 56 -2.45 15.45 10.56
C ALA A 56 -1.59 14.31 9.98
N LEU A 57 -0.61 13.80 10.74
CA LEU A 57 0.21 12.66 10.34
C LEU A 57 -0.58 11.35 10.34
N SER A 58 -1.46 11.14 11.32
CA SER A 58 -2.38 9.99 11.35
C SER A 58 -3.33 10.00 10.15
N ASP A 59 -3.87 11.17 9.81
CA ASP A 59 -4.74 11.36 8.64
C ASP A 59 -3.99 11.10 7.33
N LEU A 60 -2.77 11.61 7.19
CA LEU A 60 -1.94 11.38 6.01
C LEU A 60 -1.61 9.90 5.83
N ARG A 61 -1.30 9.18 6.92
CA ARG A 61 -1.10 7.73 6.89
C ARG A 61 -2.37 7.01 6.46
N SER A 62 -3.51 7.36 7.03
CA SER A 62 -4.80 6.76 6.68
C SER A 62 -5.13 6.97 5.19
N ARG A 63 -4.86 8.17 4.65
CA ARG A 63 -5.01 8.47 3.22
C ARG A 63 -4.05 7.66 2.36
N ARG A 64 -2.80 7.51 2.79
CA ARG A 64 -1.79 6.67 2.10
C ARG A 64 -2.22 5.20 2.09
N GLU A 65 -2.68 4.65 3.21
CA GLU A 65 -3.13 3.26 3.28
C GLU A 65 -4.32 3.03 2.35
N ARG A 66 -5.30 3.96 2.30
CA ARG A 66 -6.41 3.89 1.33
C ARG A 66 -5.93 3.96 -0.11
N ALA A 67 -5.04 4.90 -0.43
CA ALA A 67 -4.49 5.05 -1.79
C ALA A 67 -3.71 3.80 -2.25
N GLN A 68 -2.94 3.19 -1.34
CA GLN A 68 -2.25 1.94 -1.63
C GLN A 68 -3.23 0.77 -1.80
N SER A 69 -4.32 0.74 -1.03
CA SER A 69 -5.37 -0.27 -1.21
C SER A 69 -6.07 -0.12 -2.56
N THR A 70 -6.39 1.11 -2.99
CA THR A 70 -6.99 1.33 -4.30
C THR A 70 -6.04 0.99 -5.44
N MET A 71 -4.74 1.28 -5.31
CA MET A 71 -3.75 0.83 -6.30
C MET A 71 -3.69 -0.69 -6.42
N ARG A 72 -3.70 -1.42 -5.29
CA ARG A 72 -3.73 -2.90 -5.29
C ARG A 72 -4.99 -3.46 -5.96
N LEU A 73 -6.14 -2.86 -5.68
CA LEU A 73 -7.41 -3.25 -6.34
C LEU A 73 -7.36 -2.98 -7.84
N GLN A 74 -6.73 -1.89 -8.27
CA GLN A 74 -6.55 -1.58 -9.68
C GLN A 74 -5.66 -2.63 -10.38
N GLU A 75 -4.56 -3.04 -9.77
CA GLU A 75 -3.70 -4.11 -10.28
C GLU A 75 -4.46 -5.44 -10.43
N GLU A 76 -5.31 -5.78 -9.45
CA GLU A 76 -6.15 -6.98 -9.51
C GLU A 76 -7.20 -6.90 -10.63
N ILE A 77 -7.83 -5.73 -10.82
CA ILE A 77 -8.76 -5.49 -11.94
C ILE A 77 -8.05 -5.68 -13.29
N ASP A 78 -6.84 -5.14 -13.45
CA ASP A 78 -6.10 -5.24 -14.71
C ASP A 78 -5.64 -6.67 -15.00
N TYR A 79 -5.27 -7.42 -13.96
CA TYR A 79 -5.03 -8.86 -14.06
C TYR A 79 -6.27 -9.63 -14.51
N LEU A 80 -7.43 -9.39 -13.87
CA LEU A 80 -8.69 -10.05 -14.24
C LEU A 80 -9.12 -9.71 -15.67
N ARG A 81 -8.95 -8.46 -16.11
CA ARG A 81 -9.20 -8.05 -17.50
C ARG A 81 -8.34 -8.82 -18.48
N THR A 82 -7.06 -9.02 -18.15
CA THR A 82 -6.14 -9.81 -18.98
C THR A 82 -6.63 -11.26 -19.09
N GLN A 83 -7.01 -11.88 -17.98
CA GLN A 83 -7.55 -13.25 -17.98
C GLN A 83 -8.83 -13.37 -18.82
N ILE A 84 -9.75 -12.41 -18.72
CA ILE A 84 -10.98 -12.39 -19.52
C ILE A 84 -10.65 -12.34 -21.01
N ASN A 85 -9.68 -11.52 -21.42
CA ASN A 85 -9.26 -11.43 -22.81
C ASN A 85 -8.67 -12.78 -23.29
N THR A 86 -7.80 -13.40 -22.50
CA THR A 86 -7.26 -14.73 -22.82
C THR A 86 -8.36 -15.77 -23.01
N LEU A 87 -9.39 -15.77 -22.14
CA LEU A 87 -10.52 -16.69 -22.26
C LEU A 87 -11.35 -16.43 -23.52
N ARG A 88 -11.53 -15.17 -23.92
CA ARG A 88 -12.20 -14.82 -25.19
C ARG A 88 -11.41 -15.31 -26.39
N ASP A 89 -10.10 -15.08 -26.41
CA ASP A 89 -9.23 -15.52 -27.50
C ASP A 89 -9.25 -17.05 -27.65
N LEU A 90 -9.27 -17.78 -26.53
CA LEU A 90 -9.43 -19.24 -26.54
C LEU A 90 -10.80 -19.66 -27.05
N GLY A 91 -11.86 -18.94 -26.69
CA GLY A 91 -13.21 -19.17 -27.23
C GLY A 91 -13.26 -19.02 -28.75
N ASP A 92 -12.66 -17.95 -29.27
CA ASP A 92 -12.57 -17.70 -30.71
C ASP A 92 -11.76 -18.78 -31.44
N GLN A 93 -10.68 -19.28 -30.82
CA GLN A 93 -9.90 -20.39 -31.37
C GLN A 93 -10.70 -21.69 -31.40
N ILE A 94 -11.48 -21.99 -30.35
CA ILE A 94 -12.36 -23.16 -30.31
C ILE A 94 -13.41 -23.08 -31.42
N GLU A 95 -14.03 -21.92 -31.62
CA GLU A 95 -15.03 -21.75 -32.69
C GLU A 95 -14.39 -21.89 -34.08
N ARG A 96 -13.19 -21.35 -34.31
CA ARG A 96 -12.45 -21.58 -35.56
C ARG A 96 -12.14 -23.06 -35.78
N LEU A 97 -11.64 -23.75 -34.76
CA LEU A 97 -11.36 -25.19 -34.85
C LEU A 97 -12.62 -26.01 -35.13
N ARG A 98 -13.76 -25.67 -34.50
CA ARG A 98 -15.05 -26.31 -34.78
C ARG A 98 -15.47 -26.11 -36.23
N LEU A 99 -15.35 -24.90 -36.75
CA LEU A 99 -15.65 -24.61 -38.15
C LEU A 99 -14.71 -25.39 -39.07
N ASP A 100 -13.42 -25.43 -38.80
CA ASP A 100 -12.46 -26.15 -39.63
C ASP A 100 -12.71 -27.67 -39.64
N VAL A 101 -13.12 -28.25 -38.51
CA VAL A 101 -13.58 -29.65 -38.44
C VAL A 101 -14.88 -29.84 -39.24
N GLN A 102 -15.86 -28.95 -39.09
CA GLN A 102 -17.14 -29.03 -39.79
C GLN A 102 -16.98 -28.92 -41.32
N HIS A 103 -16.05 -28.10 -41.78
CA HIS A 103 -15.73 -27.94 -43.21
C HIS A 103 -14.76 -29.02 -43.74
N GLY A 104 -14.41 -30.01 -42.92
CA GLY A 104 -13.51 -31.11 -43.30
C GLY A 104 -12.08 -30.67 -43.58
N ARG A 105 -11.68 -29.48 -43.11
CA ARG A 105 -10.31 -28.96 -43.25
C ARG A 105 -9.34 -29.60 -42.24
N ILE A 106 -9.88 -30.17 -41.17
CA ILE A 106 -9.14 -30.92 -40.15
C ILE A 106 -9.93 -32.22 -39.88
N THR A 107 -9.31 -33.37 -40.10
CA THR A 107 -9.86 -34.68 -39.73
C THR A 107 -9.32 -35.07 -38.35
N LEU A 108 -10.20 -35.21 -37.38
CA LEU A 108 -9.86 -35.82 -36.09
C LEU A 108 -9.86 -37.34 -36.30
N ASP A 109 -8.68 -37.93 -36.50
CA ASP A 109 -8.51 -39.38 -36.42
C ASP A 109 -8.76 -39.80 -34.98
N LEU A 110 -10.02 -40.12 -34.67
CA LEU A 110 -10.38 -40.80 -33.44
C LEU A 110 -9.89 -42.25 -33.56
N PRO A 111 -9.04 -42.74 -32.63
CA PRO A 111 -8.71 -44.15 -32.59
C PRO A 111 -9.99 -44.92 -32.27
N THR A 112 -10.48 -45.70 -33.24
CA THR A 112 -11.45 -46.76 -33.01
C THR A 112 -10.69 -47.96 -32.45
N ASP A 113 -10.92 -48.24 -31.17
CA ASP A 113 -10.63 -49.55 -30.56
C ASP A 113 -11.41 -50.67 -31.25
#